data_AF-A0A399XHG7-F1
#
_entry.id   AF-A0A399XHG7-F1
#
_cell.length_a   1.000
_cell.length_b   1.000
_cell.length_c   1.000
_cell.angle_alpha   90.00
_cell.angle_beta   90.00
_cell.angle_gamma   90.00
#
_symmetry.space_group_name_H-M   'P 1'
#
loop_
_entity.id
_entity.type
_entity.pdbx_description
1 polymer ?
#
loop_
_entity_poly.entity_id
_entity_poly.type
_entity_poly.pdbx_seq_one_letter_code
_entity_poly.pdbx_strand_id
1 'polypeptide(L)'
;MPISTMHRDYEMLPLVDLHAPRAFSSRERTRSVASPDSIIQDLEDAKTMLRLAGLWINLSLENMIDACEKYMVEMRPDNTHVLLSRKADNTVRQKGVRKPHYSHLLAFDNTLVFQAACCLPLKIVAASLDGNPVSGRVLFSAHSDERGGKLVYQFQDTGTEMIVDIQRGESSRAQRYLFRGM
;
A
#
# COMPACT_ATOMS: atom_id res chain seq x y z
N MET A 1 23.23 -6.19 -20.14
CA MET A 1 22.29 -5.04 -20.24
C MET A 1 22.10 -4.50 -18.85
N PRO A 2 22.71 -3.37 -18.45
CA PRO A 2 22.48 -2.82 -17.13
C PRO A 2 21.09 -2.16 -17.12
N ILE A 3 20.24 -2.57 -16.18
CA ILE A 3 18.97 -1.93 -15.90
C ILE A 3 19.29 -0.57 -15.28
N SER A 4 19.16 0.49 -16.08
CA SER A 4 19.12 1.87 -15.59
C SER A 4 17.81 2.08 -14.83
N THR A 5 17.84 2.01 -13.50
CA THR A 5 16.82 2.65 -12.68
C THR A 5 17.41 3.91 -12.09
N MET A 6 16.93 5.03 -12.64
CA MET A 6 17.18 6.41 -12.25
C MET A 6 17.26 6.58 -10.74
N HIS A 7 18.24 7.35 -10.28
CA HIS A 7 18.16 8.06 -9.01
C HIS A 7 16.79 8.75 -8.94
N ARG A 8 15.90 8.25 -8.06
CA ARG A 8 14.70 8.97 -7.66
C ARG A 8 14.92 9.49 -6.27
N ASP A 9 15.02 10.81 -6.20
CA ASP A 9 14.95 11.55 -4.95
C ASP A 9 13.62 11.25 -4.25
N TYR A 10 13.60 11.44 -2.95
CA TYR A 10 12.36 11.34 -2.18
C TYR A 10 11.41 12.46 -2.61
N GLU A 11 10.15 12.10 -2.88
CA GLU A 11 9.09 13.03 -3.26
C GLU A 11 8.26 13.38 -2.02
N MET A 12 7.98 14.67 -1.84
CA MET A 12 7.07 15.16 -0.80
C MET A 12 5.66 14.65 -1.09
N LEU A 13 5.08 13.88 -0.17
CA LEU A 13 3.70 13.41 -0.32
C LEU A 13 2.70 14.47 0.14
N PRO A 14 1.51 14.53 -0.50
CA PRO A 14 0.40 15.31 0.03
C PRO A 14 0.08 14.88 1.47
N LEU A 15 -0.24 15.87 2.30
CA LEU A 15 -0.72 15.62 3.66
C LEU A 15 -2.07 14.91 3.63
N VAL A 16 -2.27 13.98 4.56
CA VAL A 16 -3.55 13.28 4.74
C VAL A 16 -4.63 14.26 5.22
N ASP A 17 -5.78 14.29 4.53
CA ASP A 17 -6.97 15.02 5.00
C ASP A 17 -7.65 14.22 6.13
N LEU A 18 -7.41 14.61 7.38
CA LEU A 18 -8.03 14.01 8.56
C LEU A 18 -9.54 14.23 8.64
N HIS A 19 -10.07 15.20 7.89
CA HIS A 19 -11.50 15.51 7.81
C HIS A 19 -12.18 14.84 6.59
N ALA A 20 -11.44 14.05 5.80
CA ALA A 20 -12.03 13.30 4.70
C ALA A 20 -13.14 12.36 5.23
N PRO A 21 -14.34 12.38 4.65
CA PRO A 21 -15.45 11.58 5.14
C PRO A 21 -15.13 10.09 4.95
N ARG A 22 -15.42 9.29 5.99
CA ARG A 22 -15.34 7.83 5.90
C ARG A 22 -16.34 7.36 4.85
N ALA A 23 -15.86 6.62 3.85
CA ALA A 23 -16.70 6.09 2.80
C ALA A 23 -17.58 4.96 3.35
N PHE A 24 -18.90 5.13 3.25
CA PHE A 24 -19.83 4.07 3.65
C PHE A 24 -19.72 2.87 2.71
N SER A 25 -19.64 1.68 3.30
CA SER A 25 -19.69 0.40 2.59
C SER A 25 -20.93 -0.35 3.04
N SER A 26 -21.92 -0.46 2.16
CA SER A 26 -23.11 -1.30 2.36
C SER A 26 -22.86 -2.79 2.09
N ARG A 27 -21.68 -3.16 1.60
CA ARG A 27 -21.32 -4.56 1.39
C ARG A 27 -21.01 -5.21 2.74
N GLU A 28 -21.82 -6.19 3.13
CA GLU A 28 -21.47 -7.16 4.15
C GLU A 28 -20.15 -7.83 3.73
N ARG A 29 -19.05 -7.44 4.38
CA ARG A 29 -17.80 -8.18 4.27
C ARG A 29 -18.03 -9.50 4.99
N THR A 30 -18.19 -10.58 4.24
CA THR A 30 -18.06 -11.92 4.78
C THR A 30 -16.69 -11.98 5.44
N ARG A 31 -16.63 -12.08 6.77
CA ARG A 31 -15.39 -12.30 7.51
C ARG A 31 -14.91 -13.73 7.20
N SER A 32 -14.42 -13.99 5.99
CA SER A 32 -13.69 -15.22 5.73
C SER A 32 -12.36 -15.10 6.46
N VAL A 33 -12.19 -15.86 7.53
CA VAL A 33 -10.89 -16.01 8.17
C VAL A 33 -9.93 -16.59 7.12
N ALA A 34 -8.78 -15.96 6.94
CA ALA A 34 -7.77 -16.43 6.01
C ALA A 34 -7.32 -17.84 6.43
N SER A 35 -7.19 -18.77 5.47
CA SER A 35 -6.64 -20.10 5.78
C SER A 35 -5.14 -20.01 6.08
N PRO A 36 -4.58 -20.94 6.88
CA PRO A 36 -3.15 -20.96 7.19
C PRO A 36 -2.25 -20.93 5.96
N ASP A 37 -2.56 -21.76 4.95
CA ASP A 37 -1.81 -21.79 3.68
C ASP A 37 -1.75 -20.44 3.01
N SER A 38 -2.83 -19.68 3.15
CA SER A 38 -2.96 -18.39 2.51
C SER A 38 -2.21 -17.28 3.22
N ILE A 39 -2.08 -17.39 4.54
CA ILE A 39 -1.20 -16.53 5.34
C ILE A 39 0.27 -16.79 4.98
N ILE A 40 0.64 -18.07 4.81
CA ILE A 40 2.00 -18.45 4.39
C ILE A 40 2.31 -17.90 2.98
N GLN A 41 1.38 -18.02 2.04
CA GLN A 41 1.53 -17.47 0.69
C GLN A 41 1.71 -15.96 0.70
N ASP A 42 0.90 -15.23 1.48
CA ASP A 42 1.03 -13.78 1.62
C ASP A 42 2.39 -13.39 2.23
N LEU A 43 2.86 -14.14 3.24
CA LEU A 43 4.16 -13.90 3.87
C LEU A 43 5.33 -14.13 2.90
N GLU A 44 5.33 -15.22 2.14
CA GLU A 44 6.41 -15.51 1.18
C GLU A 44 6.42 -14.52 0.00
N ASP A 45 5.25 -14.09 -0.47
CA ASP A 45 5.13 -13.01 -1.45
C ASP A 45 5.71 -11.70 -0.89
N ALA A 46 5.36 -11.35 0.36
CA ALA A 46 5.89 -10.17 1.04
C ALA A 46 7.42 -10.20 1.17
N LYS A 47 8.01 -11.32 1.60
CA LYS A 47 9.49 -11.47 1.66
C LYS A 47 10.12 -11.30 0.29
N THR A 48 9.52 -11.90 -0.74
CA THR A 48 10.04 -11.84 -2.11
C THR A 48 10.05 -10.40 -2.62
N MET A 49 8.98 -9.64 -2.38
CA MET A 49 8.88 -8.25 -2.83
C MET A 49 9.90 -7.34 -2.12
N LEU A 50 10.20 -7.56 -0.84
CA LEU A 50 11.25 -6.82 -0.14
C LEU A 50 12.63 -7.08 -0.76
N ARG A 51 12.95 -8.35 -1.04
CA ARG A 51 14.21 -8.72 -1.70
C ARG A 51 14.34 -8.08 -3.09
N LEU A 52 13.26 -8.07 -3.88
CA LEU A 52 13.24 -7.41 -5.19
C LEU A 52 13.38 -5.89 -5.09
N ALA A 53 12.93 -5.29 -3.99
CA ALA A 53 13.12 -3.88 -3.66
C ALA A 53 14.54 -3.57 -3.13
N GLY A 54 15.44 -4.56 -3.07
CA GLY A 54 16.79 -4.42 -2.51
C GLY A 54 16.84 -4.37 -0.99
N LEU A 55 15.74 -4.67 -0.31
CA LEU A 55 15.63 -4.67 1.14
C LEU A 55 15.82 -6.08 1.70
N TRP A 56 16.85 -6.25 2.53
CA TRP A 56 17.15 -7.51 3.21
C TRP A 56 16.56 -7.56 4.63
N ILE A 57 15.31 -7.12 4.75
CA ILE A 57 14.59 -7.05 6.04
C ILE A 57 13.98 -8.43 6.32
N ASN A 58 14.21 -8.95 7.51
CA ASN A 58 13.48 -10.12 7.98
C ASN A 58 12.08 -9.67 8.43
N LEU A 59 11.04 -10.29 7.88
CA LEU A 59 9.64 -10.11 8.32
C LEU A 59 9.40 -10.83 9.65
N SER A 60 10.15 -10.45 10.69
CA SER A 60 9.86 -10.82 12.08
C SER A 60 8.80 -9.88 12.64
N LEU A 61 8.06 -10.36 13.64
CA LEU A 61 7.05 -9.57 14.37
C LEU A 61 7.65 -8.28 14.96
N GLU A 62 8.93 -8.31 15.34
CA GLU A 62 9.63 -7.16 15.94
C GLU A 62 9.78 -5.97 14.98
N ASN A 63 9.85 -6.23 13.68
CA ASN A 63 10.00 -5.18 12.67
C ASN A 63 8.64 -4.72 12.10
N MET A 64 7.56 -5.42 12.41
CA MET A 64 6.24 -5.21 11.80
C MET A 64 5.32 -4.43 12.72
N ILE A 65 4.85 -3.28 12.25
CA ILE A 65 3.88 -2.44 12.93
C ILE A 65 2.50 -2.72 12.33
N ASP A 66 1.58 -3.22 13.17
CA ASP A 66 0.21 -3.45 12.76
C ASP A 66 -0.58 -2.14 12.69
N ALA A 67 -1.39 -1.99 11.64
CA ALA A 67 -2.29 -0.85 11.55
C ALA A 67 -3.40 -1.01 12.60
N CYS A 68 -3.53 -0.05 13.51
CA CYS A 68 -4.60 -0.04 14.51
C CYS A 68 -5.97 0.25 13.89
N GLU A 69 -6.02 0.99 12.79
CA GLU A 69 -7.25 1.22 12.02
C GLU A 69 -7.02 1.06 10.51
N LYS A 70 -8.04 0.51 9.83
CA LYS A 70 -8.10 0.37 8.36
C LYS A 70 -9.51 0.69 7.88
N TYR A 71 -9.70 1.78 7.14
CA TYR A 71 -11.01 2.17 6.61
C TYR A 71 -10.89 2.87 5.26
N MET A 72 -12.03 3.04 4.57
CA MET A 72 -12.09 3.74 3.29
C MET A 72 -12.44 5.22 3.54
N VAL A 73 -11.84 6.13 2.78
CA VAL A 73 -12.16 7.56 2.76
C VAL A 73 -12.46 8.00 1.32
N GLU A 74 -13.38 8.96 1.16
CA GLU A 74 -13.60 9.58 -0.16
C GLU A 74 -12.42 10.51 -0.48
N MET A 75 -11.86 10.43 -1.69
CA MET A 75 -10.85 11.39 -2.14
C MET A 75 -11.54 12.58 -2.77
N ARG A 76 -11.12 13.80 -2.40
CA ARG A 76 -11.59 15.02 -3.08
C ARG A 76 -10.99 15.08 -4.49
N PRO A 77 -11.75 15.52 -5.51
CA PRO A 77 -11.30 15.52 -6.91
C PRO A 77 -10.10 16.44 -7.20
N ASP A 78 -9.72 17.34 -6.28
CA ASP A 78 -8.81 18.45 -6.60
C ASP A 78 -7.30 18.11 -6.66
N ASN A 79 -6.88 16.86 -6.44
CA ASN A 79 -5.44 16.50 -6.44
C ASN A 79 -5.01 15.45 -7.47
N THR A 80 -5.81 15.22 -8.53
CA THR A 80 -5.47 14.22 -9.53
C THR A 80 -5.50 14.78 -10.94
N HIS A 81 -4.34 15.28 -11.40
CA HIS A 81 -3.96 15.19 -12.81
C HIS A 81 -3.74 13.71 -13.16
N VAL A 82 -4.82 12.94 -13.24
CA VAL A 82 -4.80 11.57 -13.74
C VAL A 82 -5.36 11.62 -15.15
N LEU A 83 -4.47 11.38 -16.13
CA LEU A 83 -4.84 11.07 -17.50
C LEU A 83 -5.83 9.90 -17.46
N LEU A 84 -7.10 10.21 -17.70
CA LEU A 84 -8.19 9.25 -17.80
C LEU A 84 -7.96 8.32 -18.99
N SER A 85 -7.20 7.25 -18.77
CA SER A 85 -7.20 6.10 -19.68
C SER A 85 -8.43 5.26 -19.40
N ARG A 86 -9.51 5.58 -20.11
CA ARG A 86 -10.77 4.84 -20.11
C ARG A 86 -10.56 3.44 -20.68
N LYS A 87 -10.37 2.44 -19.82
CA LYS A 87 -10.81 1.06 -20.07
C LYS A 87 -11.25 0.42 -18.75
N ALA A 88 -12.54 0.57 -18.43
CA ALA A 88 -13.22 -0.37 -17.56
C ALA A 88 -13.51 -1.62 -18.39
N ASP A 89 -12.52 -2.51 -18.51
CA ASP A 89 -12.81 -3.85 -19.01
C ASP A 89 -13.51 -4.62 -17.90
N ASN A 90 -14.78 -4.91 -18.16
CA ASN A 90 -15.57 -5.90 -17.43
C ASN A 90 -14.98 -7.29 -17.72
N THR A 91 -13.77 -7.58 -17.22
CA THR A 91 -13.22 -8.93 -17.32
C THR A 91 -14.02 -9.84 -16.40
N VAL A 92 -14.70 -10.80 -17.03
CA VAL A 92 -15.23 -12.03 -16.46
C VAL A 92 -14.30 -12.49 -15.34
N ARG A 93 -14.83 -12.58 -14.11
CA ARG A 93 -14.10 -13.13 -12.96
C ARG A 93 -13.82 -14.60 -13.23
N GLN A 94 -12.73 -14.90 -13.94
CA GLN A 94 -12.18 -16.24 -13.92
C GLN A 94 -11.90 -16.57 -12.46
N LYS A 95 -12.36 -17.74 -12.00
CA LYS A 95 -11.94 -18.32 -10.72
C LYS A 95 -10.45 -18.64 -10.82
N GLY A 96 -9.63 -17.60 -10.74
CA GLY A 96 -8.19 -17.66 -10.82
C GLY A 96 -7.58 -18.01 -9.47
N VAL A 97 -6.30 -18.37 -9.52
CA VAL A 97 -5.43 -18.52 -8.35
C VAL A 97 -5.60 -17.31 -7.43
N ARG A 98 -5.68 -17.55 -6.12
CA ARG A 98 -5.78 -16.48 -5.11
C ARG A 98 -4.63 -15.48 -5.33
N LYS A 99 -4.97 -14.20 -5.44
CA LYS A 99 -3.98 -13.11 -5.46
C LYS A 99 -3.58 -12.75 -4.03
N PRO A 100 -2.28 -12.51 -3.74
CA PRO A 100 -1.87 -12.12 -2.41
C PRO A 100 -2.53 -10.82 -1.95
N HIS A 101 -2.88 -10.73 -0.66
CA HIS A 101 -3.57 -9.58 -0.08
C HIS A 101 -3.06 -9.29 1.32
N TYR A 102 -2.17 -8.29 1.43
CA TYR A 102 -1.58 -7.91 2.70
C TYR A 102 -1.18 -6.43 2.70
N SER A 103 -0.88 -5.93 3.90
CA SER A 103 -0.40 -4.57 4.14
C SER A 103 0.43 -4.56 5.42
N HIS A 104 1.69 -4.14 5.33
CA HIS A 104 2.62 -4.07 6.45
C HIS A 104 3.26 -2.68 6.48
N LEU A 105 3.49 -2.17 7.68
CA LEU A 105 4.47 -1.12 7.91
C LEU A 105 5.64 -1.77 8.64
N LEU A 106 6.85 -1.53 8.15
CA LEU A 106 8.07 -2.05 8.72
C LEU A 106 8.93 -0.90 9.22
N ALA A 107 9.48 -1.01 10.42
CA ALA A 107 10.54 -0.13 10.89
C ALA A 107 11.89 -0.82 10.64
N PHE A 108 12.77 -0.16 9.89
CA PHE A 108 14.10 -0.69 9.58
C PHE A 108 15.11 0.44 9.33
N ASP A 109 16.26 0.38 10.01
CA ASP A 109 17.39 1.30 9.82
C ASP A 109 16.97 2.79 9.85
N ASN A 110 16.18 3.15 10.87
CA ASN A 110 15.59 4.49 11.03
C ASN A 110 14.77 4.96 9.82
N THR A 111 14.18 4.04 9.07
CA THR A 111 13.21 4.33 8.01
C THR A 111 11.95 3.51 8.19
N LEU A 112 10.84 4.04 7.68
CA LEU A 112 9.58 3.31 7.59
C LEU A 112 9.38 2.78 6.17
N VAL A 113 9.08 1.49 6.04
CA VAL A 113 8.80 0.83 4.77
C VAL A 113 7.37 0.32 4.79
N PHE A 114 6.51 0.93 3.97
CA PHE A 114 5.17 0.43 3.74
C PHE A 114 5.14 -0.53 2.56
N GLN A 115 4.53 -1.67 2.79
CA GLN A 115 4.39 -2.73 1.81
C GLN A 115 2.93 -3.14 1.68
N ALA A 116 2.44 -3.31 0.46
CA ALA A 116 1.09 -3.79 0.23
C ALA A 116 0.97 -4.64 -1.04
N ALA A 117 0.03 -5.57 -1.00
CA ALA A 117 -0.42 -6.33 -2.17
C ALA A 117 -1.95 -6.29 -2.28
N CYS A 118 -2.46 -6.20 -3.50
CA CYS A 118 -3.88 -6.21 -3.79
C CYS A 118 -4.18 -6.85 -5.15
N CYS A 119 -5.45 -7.16 -5.41
CA CYS A 119 -5.89 -7.62 -6.72
C CYS A 119 -5.88 -6.53 -7.81
N LEU A 120 -5.76 -5.26 -7.40
CA LEU A 120 -5.76 -4.07 -8.25
C LEU A 120 -4.40 -3.35 -8.17
N PRO A 121 -4.05 -2.47 -9.13
CA PRO A 121 -2.89 -1.59 -9.03
C PRO A 121 -2.92 -0.76 -7.74
N LEU A 122 -1.75 -0.42 -7.20
CA LEU A 122 -1.60 0.29 -5.93
C LEU A 122 -0.79 1.57 -6.10
N LYS A 123 -1.22 2.65 -5.45
CA LYS A 123 -0.50 3.93 -5.41
C LYS A 123 -0.68 4.59 -4.04
N ILE A 124 0.39 5.16 -3.48
CA ILE A 124 0.28 6.07 -2.33
C ILE A 124 -0.18 7.42 -2.85
N VAL A 125 -1.23 7.98 -2.24
CA VAL A 125 -1.80 9.27 -2.64
C VAL A 125 -1.60 10.36 -1.60
N ALA A 126 -1.48 9.98 -0.33
CA ALA A 126 -1.12 10.89 0.76
C ALA A 126 -0.48 10.10 1.90
N ALA A 127 0.38 10.76 2.67
CA ALA A 127 0.90 10.22 3.90
C ALA A 127 1.22 11.33 4.90
N SER A 128 1.14 11.00 6.18
CA SER A 128 1.46 11.91 7.28
C SER A 128 2.21 11.17 8.37
N LEU A 129 3.26 11.81 8.89
CA LEU A 129 4.02 11.33 10.06
C LEU A 129 3.86 12.34 11.19
N ASP A 130 3.29 11.92 12.31
CA ASP A 130 2.97 12.78 13.47
C ASP A 130 2.22 14.07 13.08
N GLY A 131 1.31 13.96 12.10
CA GLY A 131 0.53 15.09 11.57
C GLY A 131 1.25 15.98 10.56
N ASN A 132 2.50 15.69 10.19
CA ASN A 132 3.29 16.46 9.23
C ASN A 132 3.37 15.76 7.87
N PRO A 133 3.60 16.51 6.76
CA PRO A 133 3.92 15.92 5.48
C PRO A 133 5.21 15.10 5.58
N VAL A 134 5.28 14.02 4.80
CA VAL A 134 6.44 13.12 4.78
C VAL A 134 6.93 12.95 3.34
N SER A 135 8.25 12.82 3.18
CA SER A 135 8.83 12.50 1.89
C SER A 135 9.01 11.00 1.74
N GLY A 136 8.90 10.50 0.52
CA GLY A 136 8.98 9.07 0.29
C GLY A 136 9.38 8.70 -1.13
N ARG A 137 9.67 7.42 -1.36
CA ARG A 137 9.96 6.91 -2.68
C ARG A 137 9.43 5.50 -2.87
N VAL A 138 9.05 5.21 -4.11
CA VAL A 138 8.70 3.86 -4.55
C VAL A 138 10.00 3.05 -4.69
N LEU A 139 10.14 1.97 -3.92
CA LEU A 139 11.22 1.00 -4.10
C LEU A 139 10.83 -0.12 -5.07
N PHE A 140 9.54 -0.49 -5.06
CA PHE A 140 9.00 -1.47 -5.99
C PHE A 140 7.53 -1.17 -6.27
N SER A 141 7.13 -1.22 -7.53
CA SER A 141 5.73 -1.16 -7.94
C SER A 141 5.53 -2.01 -9.20
N ALA A 142 4.56 -2.91 -9.15
CA ALA A 142 4.21 -3.75 -10.28
C ALA A 142 2.71 -4.07 -10.23
N HIS A 143 2.14 -4.34 -11.40
CA HIS A 143 0.77 -4.86 -11.52
C HIS A 143 0.69 -5.85 -12.69
N SER A 144 0.04 -6.99 -12.48
CA SER A 144 -0.41 -7.87 -13.55
C SER A 144 -1.78 -8.48 -13.24
N ASP A 145 -2.49 -8.93 -14.26
CA ASP A 145 -3.81 -9.53 -14.11
C ASP A 145 -3.75 -10.86 -13.34
N GLU A 146 -2.62 -11.55 -13.36
CA GLU A 146 -2.40 -12.82 -12.67
C GLU A 146 -1.94 -12.62 -11.23
N ARG A 147 -1.02 -11.67 -10.99
CA ARG A 147 -0.35 -11.50 -9.68
C ARG A 147 -0.90 -10.34 -8.84
N GLY A 148 -1.75 -9.50 -9.44
CA GLY A 148 -2.29 -8.30 -8.80
C GLY A 148 -1.24 -7.19 -8.69
N GLY A 149 -1.60 -6.14 -7.96
CA GLY A 149 -0.72 -5.01 -7.65
C GLY A 149 0.17 -5.29 -6.44
N LYS A 150 1.42 -4.83 -6.54
CA LYS A 150 2.46 -4.87 -5.51
C LYS A 150 3.03 -3.49 -5.33
N LEU A 151 3.29 -3.12 -4.08
CA LEU A 151 3.89 -1.85 -3.72
C LEU A 151 4.84 -2.04 -2.54
N VAL A 152 6.07 -1.52 -2.68
CA VAL A 152 7.02 -1.30 -1.59
C VAL A 152 7.42 0.16 -1.66
N TYR A 153 7.20 0.89 -0.57
CA TYR A 153 7.39 2.32 -0.48
C TYR A 153 8.18 2.64 0.78
N GLN A 154 9.21 3.48 0.65
CA GLN A 154 10.05 3.91 1.76
C GLN A 154 9.74 5.37 2.08
N PHE A 155 9.57 5.68 3.36
CA PHE A 155 9.45 7.04 3.85
C PHE A 155 10.77 7.49 4.47
N GLN A 156 11.05 8.79 4.34
CA GLN A 156 12.02 9.45 5.19
C GLN A 156 11.43 9.62 6.59
N ASP A 157 12.32 9.58 7.57
CA ASP A 157 12.03 9.79 8.99
C ASP A 157 11.24 8.65 9.67
N THR A 158 11.23 8.73 11.00
CA THR A 158 10.48 7.86 11.92
C THR A 158 9.75 8.75 12.91
N GLY A 159 8.60 8.28 13.40
CA GLY A 159 7.73 9.05 14.29
C GLY A 159 6.95 8.11 15.20
N THR A 160 5.87 8.61 15.81
CA THR A 160 5.02 7.82 16.71
C THR A 160 3.69 7.40 16.08
N GLU A 161 3.21 8.16 15.10
CA GLU A 161 2.01 7.89 14.31
C GLU A 161 2.31 8.06 12.81
N MET A 162 1.96 7.03 12.02
CA MET A 162 2.02 7.08 10.56
C MET A 162 0.63 6.85 9.98
N ILE A 163 0.22 7.71 9.05
CA ILE A 163 -1.02 7.59 8.30
C ILE A 163 -0.69 7.47 6.83
N VAL A 164 -1.24 6.46 6.17
CA VAL A 164 -1.04 6.23 4.73
C VAL A 164 -2.38 6.06 4.05
N ASP A 165 -2.63 6.89 3.03
CA ASP A 165 -3.74 6.72 2.11
C ASP A 165 -3.25 6.08 0.82
N ILE A 166 -3.81 4.90 0.50
CA ILE A 166 -3.53 4.21 -0.76
C ILE A 166 -4.75 4.21 -1.67
N GLN A 167 -4.54 4.50 -2.94
CA GLN A 167 -5.52 4.30 -3.99
C GLN A 167 -5.35 2.88 -4.57
N ARG A 168 -6.48 2.24 -4.89
CA ARG A 168 -6.55 0.91 -5.51
C ARG A 168 -7.24 0.99 -6.86
N GLY A 169 -6.50 0.67 -7.92
CA GLY A 169 -6.93 0.96 -9.30
C GLY A 169 -7.33 2.42 -9.47
N GLU A 170 -8.33 2.68 -10.31
CA GLU A 170 -8.86 4.03 -10.56
C GLU A 170 -9.99 4.43 -9.58
N SER A 171 -9.93 3.96 -8.34
CA SER A 171 -10.99 4.26 -7.36
C SER A 171 -10.98 5.74 -6.98
N SER A 172 -12.17 6.34 -6.84
CA SER A 172 -12.36 7.67 -6.23
C SER A 172 -12.19 7.67 -4.70
N ARG A 173 -11.87 6.51 -4.12
CA ARG A 173 -11.69 6.29 -2.68
C ARG A 173 -10.27 5.83 -2.39
N ALA A 174 -9.74 6.25 -1.26
CA ALA A 174 -8.50 5.70 -0.71
C ALA A 174 -8.80 4.75 0.44
N GLN A 175 -7.95 3.74 0.62
CA GLN A 175 -7.88 3.00 1.87
C GLN A 175 -6.86 3.69 2.78
N ARG A 176 -7.33 4.16 3.93
CA ARG A 176 -6.52 4.73 4.99
C ARG A 176 -6.03 3.65 5.93
N TYR A 177 -4.74 3.71 6.26
CA TYR A 177 -4.08 2.92 7.27
C TYR A 177 -3.54 3.86 8.35
N LEU A 178 -3.84 3.54 9.61
CA LEU A 178 -3.33 4.25 10.77
C LEU A 178 -2.42 3.31 11.56
N PHE A 179 -1.18 3.71 11.78
CA PHE A 179 -0.18 2.99 12.55
C PHE A 179 0.23 3.85 13.75
N ARG A 180 0.30 3.25 14.94
CA ARG A 180 0.63 3.93 16.20
C ARG A 180 1.55 3.06 17.05
N GLY A 181 2.38 3.68 17.89
CA GLY A 181 3.28 2.97 18.81
C GLY A 181 4.51 2.41 18.10
N MET A 182 5.03 3.18 17.15
CA MET A 182 6.26 2.90 16.41
C MET A 182 7.51 3.27 17.22
#